data_AF-A0A933CQ85-F1
#
_entry.id   AF-A0A933CQ85-F1
#
_cell.length_a   1.000
_cell.length_b   1.000
_cell.length_c   1.000
_cell.angle_alpha   90.00
_cell.angle_beta   90.00
_cell.angle_gamma   90.00
#
_symmetry.space_group_name_H-M   'P 1'
#
loop_
_entity.id
_entity.type
_entity.pdbx_description
1 polymer ?
#
loop_
_entity_poly.entity_id
_entity_poly.type
_entity_poly.pdbx_seq_one_letter_code
_entity_poly.pdbx_strand_id
1 'polypeptide(L)'
;MAYDVQQLLSMSQAQLDELFTKSAAGEIPDGEGKGTAIVAPGTTYTQEIAHFINHFGWQGKIFDAKKGVLKNRILPFGLSAIIAKIYKAPSWLDGNECIVLDYSDTSLVAQWIRDEIRQIGPGLYLGKVYWEKKRLIDFALKF
;
A
#
# COMPACT_ATOMS: atom_id res chain seq x y z
N MET A 1 16.55 9.13 -10.97
CA MET A 1 15.57 10.23 -10.87
C MET A 1 14.66 9.91 -9.70
N ALA A 2 14.42 10.86 -8.80
CA ALA A 2 13.48 10.65 -7.70
C ALA A 2 12.06 10.87 -8.26
N TYR A 3 11.20 9.86 -8.17
CA TYR A 3 9.78 10.01 -8.47
C TYR A 3 9.11 10.86 -7.39
N ASP A 4 8.05 11.58 -7.73
CA ASP A 4 7.15 12.21 -6.76
C ASP A 4 5.72 11.69 -6.89
N VAL A 5 4.88 11.98 -5.89
CA VAL A 5 3.50 11.47 -5.84
C VAL A 5 2.65 12.02 -7.00
N GLN A 6 2.89 13.25 -7.47
CA GLN A 6 2.12 13.83 -8.57
C GLN A 6 2.42 13.14 -9.89
N GLN A 7 3.68 12.77 -10.12
CA GLN A 7 4.08 11.99 -11.28
C GLN A 7 3.37 10.63 -11.28
N LEU A 8 3.36 9.93 -10.14
CA LEU A 8 2.67 8.64 -10.03
C LEU A 8 1.16 8.75 -10.30
N LEU A 9 0.52 9.83 -9.86
CA LEU A 9 -0.91 10.09 -10.14
C LEU A 9 -1.21 10.32 -11.62
N SER A 10 -0.23 10.78 -12.40
CA SER A 10 -0.37 10.98 -13.85
C SER A 10 -0.02 9.74 -14.67
N MET A 11 0.54 8.70 -14.06
CA MET A 11 0.93 7.47 -14.75
C MET A 11 -0.28 6.57 -15.00
N SER A 12 -0.26 5.92 -16.16
CA SER A 12 -1.17 4.81 -16.45
C SER A 12 -0.85 3.60 -15.58
N GLN A 13 -1.83 2.70 -15.45
CA GLN A 13 -1.66 1.44 -14.72
C GLN A 13 -0.45 0.63 -15.21
N ALA A 14 -0.25 0.52 -16.53
CA ALA A 14 0.86 -0.22 -17.11
C ALA A 14 2.22 0.38 -16.73
N GLN A 15 2.32 1.71 -16.66
CA GLN A 15 3.54 2.39 -16.25
C GLN A 15 3.81 2.20 -14.74
N LEU A 16 2.77 2.18 -13.91
CA LEU A 16 2.89 1.87 -12.48
C LEU A 16 3.32 0.42 -12.24
N ASP A 17 2.78 -0.53 -13.01
CA ASP A 17 3.16 -1.94 -12.94
C ASP A 17 4.61 -2.16 -13.39
N GLU A 18 5.03 -1.50 -14.48
CA GLU A 18 6.42 -1.54 -14.94
C GLU A 18 7.39 -0.93 -13.91
N LEU A 19 7.03 0.22 -13.33
CA LEU A 19 7.82 0.86 -12.28
C LEU A 19 7.95 -0.05 -11.06
N PHE A 20 6.86 -0.65 -10.61
CA PHE A 20 6.87 -1.58 -9.48
C PHE A 20 7.77 -2.79 -9.76
N THR A 21 7.63 -3.38 -10.96
CA THR A 21 8.40 -4.56 -11.39
C THR A 21 9.91 -4.28 -11.42
N LYS A 22 10.31 -3.09 -11.89
CA LYS A 22 11.73 -2.67 -11.95
C LYS A 22 12.31 -2.25 -10.61
N SER A 23 11.48 -2.04 -9.60
CA SER A 23 11.91 -1.56 -8.28
C SER A 23 12.28 -2.72 -7.38
N ALA A 24 13.24 -2.50 -6.46
CA ALA A 24 13.56 -3.45 -5.42
C ALA A 24 12.57 -3.32 -4.24
N ALA A 25 12.45 -4.37 -3.42
CA ALA A 25 11.70 -4.30 -2.17
C ALA A 25 12.14 -3.11 -1.29
N GLY A 26 13.47 -2.89 -1.23
CA GLY A 26 14.07 -1.91 -0.33
C GLY A 26 14.13 -2.41 1.11
N GLU A 27 14.29 -1.46 2.03
CA GLU A 27 14.22 -1.71 3.47
C GLU A 27 12.77 -1.58 3.96
N ILE A 28 12.44 -2.27 5.06
CA ILE A 28 11.15 -2.07 5.71
C ILE A 28 11.14 -0.64 6.27
N PRO A 29 10.21 0.22 5.85
CA PRO A 29 10.19 1.58 6.36
C PRO A 29 9.86 1.60 7.86
N ASP A 30 10.32 2.63 8.55
CA ASP A 30 10.12 2.83 9.98
C ASP A 30 9.67 4.28 10.22
N GLY A 31 8.68 4.47 11.07
CA GLY A 31 8.10 5.80 11.37
C GLY A 31 6.78 6.10 10.67
N GLU A 32 6.40 7.37 10.68
CA GLU A 32 5.11 7.84 10.15
C GLU A 32 5.18 8.11 8.65
N GLY A 33 4.41 7.36 7.88
CA GLY A 33 4.29 7.50 6.43
C GLY A 33 2.96 8.12 6.03
N LYS A 34 3.00 9.06 5.09
CA LYS A 34 1.83 9.62 4.41
C LYS A 34 1.45 8.74 3.22
N GLY A 35 0.25 8.14 3.29
CA GLY A 35 -0.35 7.38 2.20
C GLY A 35 -1.07 8.27 1.20
N THR A 36 -1.01 7.93 -0.08
CA THR A 36 -1.81 8.58 -1.13
C THR A 36 -2.38 7.55 -2.08
N ALA A 37 -3.69 7.60 -2.28
CA ALA A 37 -4.42 6.80 -3.26
C ALA A 37 -3.97 7.11 -4.67
N ILE A 38 -3.67 6.08 -5.46
CA ILE A 38 -3.46 6.22 -6.90
C ILE A 38 -4.52 5.39 -7.61
N VAL A 39 -5.58 6.08 -8.05
CA VAL A 39 -6.62 5.49 -8.91
C VAL A 39 -6.24 5.84 -10.35
N ALA A 40 -5.70 4.87 -11.08
CA ALA A 40 -5.22 5.12 -12.44
C ALA A 40 -6.39 5.55 -13.36
N PRO A 41 -6.16 6.49 -14.29
CA PRO A 41 -7.17 6.88 -15.28
C PRO A 41 -7.68 5.68 -16.08
N GLY A 42 -9.00 5.48 -16.13
CA GLY A 42 -9.64 4.34 -16.79
C GLY A 42 -9.98 3.15 -15.87
N THR A 43 -9.55 3.17 -14.61
CA THR A 43 -10.04 2.23 -13.59
C THR A 43 -11.44 2.65 -13.18
N THR A 44 -12.41 1.73 -13.24
CA THR A 44 -13.77 2.01 -12.77
C THR A 44 -13.71 2.30 -11.27
N TYR A 45 -14.15 3.48 -10.84
CA TYR A 45 -14.32 3.79 -9.42
C TYR A 45 -15.48 2.93 -8.88
N THR A 46 -15.18 1.70 -8.48
CA THR A 46 -16.19 0.75 -7.99
C THR A 46 -16.54 1.05 -6.54
N GLN A 47 -17.66 0.51 -6.08
CA GLN A 47 -18.06 0.60 -4.68
C GLN A 47 -17.00 -0.01 -3.74
N GLU A 48 -16.25 -1.02 -4.19
CA GLU A 48 -15.17 -1.62 -3.40
C GLU A 48 -14.02 -0.63 -3.17
N ILE A 49 -13.62 0.11 -4.21
CA ILE A 49 -12.59 1.15 -4.10
C ILE A 49 -13.06 2.27 -3.18
N ALA A 50 -14.31 2.72 -3.34
CA ALA A 50 -14.88 3.75 -2.49
C ALA A 50 -14.96 3.30 -1.02
N HIS A 51 -15.38 2.06 -0.77
CA HIS A 51 -15.40 1.49 0.57
C HIS A 51 -13.99 1.36 1.13
N PHE A 52 -13.01 0.96 0.32
CA PHE A 52 -11.62 0.85 0.73
C PHE A 52 -11.05 2.22 1.13
N ILE A 53 -11.19 3.24 0.28
CA ILE A 53 -10.68 4.59 0.56
C ILE A 53 -11.36 5.20 1.79
N ASN A 54 -12.67 5.02 1.95
CA ASN A 54 -13.42 5.58 3.09
C ASN A 54 -13.17 4.81 4.40
N HIS A 55 -13.10 3.47 4.34
CA HIS A 55 -12.98 2.61 5.53
C HIS A 55 -11.54 2.44 5.99
N PHE A 56 -10.57 2.43 5.07
CA PHE A 56 -9.14 2.34 5.40
C PHE A 56 -8.44 3.69 5.32
N GLY A 57 -9.22 4.77 5.30
CA GLY A 57 -8.82 6.17 5.15
C GLY A 57 -7.37 6.41 5.52
N TRP A 58 -6.55 6.69 4.49
CA TRP A 58 -5.11 6.95 4.56
C TRP A 58 -4.80 8.21 5.38
N GLN A 59 -5.15 8.23 6.66
CA GLN A 59 -4.91 9.35 7.57
C GLN A 59 -3.54 9.26 8.27
N GLY A 60 -2.73 8.25 7.95
CA GLY A 60 -1.38 8.08 8.46
C GLY A 60 -1.10 6.61 8.74
N LYS A 61 -0.01 6.09 8.17
CA LYS A 61 0.46 4.73 8.38
C LYS A 61 1.71 4.78 9.25
N ILE A 62 1.68 4.24 10.46
CA ILE A 62 2.85 4.17 11.34
C ILE A 62 3.48 2.79 11.20
N PHE A 63 4.69 2.74 10.69
CA PHE A 63 5.46 1.52 10.56
C PHE A 63 6.40 1.37 11.76
N ASP A 64 6.39 0.20 12.38
CA ASP A 64 7.32 -0.20 13.42
C ASP A 64 8.12 -1.38 12.87
N ALA A 65 9.27 -1.08 12.26
CA ALA A 65 10.12 -2.08 11.63
C ALA A 65 10.68 -3.09 12.65
N LYS A 66 10.88 -2.66 13.90
CA LYS A 66 11.40 -3.51 14.98
C LYS A 66 10.40 -4.58 15.41
N LYS A 67 9.12 -4.24 15.42
CA LYS A 67 8.04 -5.18 15.75
C LYS A 67 7.47 -5.88 14.52
N GLY A 68 7.86 -5.46 13.31
CA GLY A 68 7.31 -5.98 12.06
C GLY A 68 5.81 -5.71 11.95
N VAL A 69 5.35 -4.56 12.46
CA VAL A 69 3.93 -4.21 12.43
C VAL A 69 3.69 -2.82 11.87
N LEU A 70 2.62 -2.73 11.09
CA LEU A 70 2.05 -1.50 10.58
C LEU A 70 0.80 -1.17 11.38
N LYS A 71 0.64 0.09 11.79
CA LYS A 71 -0.61 0.58 12.39
C LYS A 71 -1.23 1.61 11.46
N ASN A 72 -2.40 1.30 10.92
CA ASN A 72 -3.20 2.28 10.19
C ASN A 72 -4.08 3.05 11.18
N ARG A 73 -3.99 4.38 11.16
CA ARG A 73 -4.83 5.25 11.99
C ARG A 73 -6.05 5.65 11.17
N ILE A 74 -7.20 5.03 11.43
CA ILE A 74 -8.45 5.31 10.73
C ILE A 74 -9.43 5.84 11.77
N LEU A 75 -9.74 7.14 11.85
CA LEU A 75 -10.79 7.59 12.78
C LEU A 75 -11.63 8.78 12.28
N PRO A 76 -12.97 8.66 12.35
CA PRO A 76 -13.83 9.75 12.75
C PRO A 76 -14.36 9.59 14.19
N PHE A 77 -14.23 8.43 14.84
CA PHE A 77 -14.67 8.18 16.23
C PHE A 77 -13.75 7.16 16.93
N GLY A 78 -12.77 7.67 17.70
CA GLY A 78 -11.70 6.94 18.40
C GLY A 78 -11.91 5.44 18.68
N LEU A 79 -11.06 4.56 18.11
CA LEU A 79 -10.45 3.34 18.72
C LEU A 79 -9.91 2.23 17.78
N SER A 80 -9.98 2.31 16.43
CA SER A 80 -9.51 1.19 15.58
C SER A 80 -8.13 1.45 14.93
N ALA A 81 -7.06 0.99 15.57
CA ALA A 81 -5.75 0.87 14.92
C ALA A 81 -5.68 -0.50 14.22
N ILE A 82 -5.77 -0.54 12.89
CA ILE A 82 -5.61 -1.80 12.16
C ILE A 82 -4.11 -2.12 12.13
N ILE A 83 -3.76 -3.27 12.73
CA ILE A 83 -2.41 -3.81 12.78
C ILE A 83 -2.20 -4.70 11.55
N ALA A 84 -1.19 -4.43 10.74
CA ALA A 84 -0.74 -5.34 9.69
C ALA A 84 0.60 -5.94 10.09
N LYS A 85 0.84 -7.20 9.74
CA LYS A 85 2.19 -7.78 9.80
C LYS A 85 2.99 -7.30 8.60
N ILE A 86 4.25 -6.98 8.83
CA ILE A 86 5.19 -6.56 7.79
C ILE A 86 6.26 -7.62 7.62
N TYR A 87 6.42 -8.13 6.40
CA TYR A 87 7.46 -9.10 6.07
C TYR A 87 7.82 -9.02 4.58
N LYS A 88 8.96 -9.60 4.20
CA LYS A 88 9.35 -9.72 2.79
C LYS A 88 8.84 -11.04 2.21
N ALA A 89 8.23 -10.98 1.04
CA ALA A 89 7.74 -12.16 0.33
C ALA A 89 7.68 -11.90 -1.19
N PRO A 90 7.55 -12.95 -2.02
CA PRO A 90 7.30 -12.79 -3.45
C PRO A 90 6.01 -12.00 -3.73
N SER A 91 6.09 -11.06 -4.66
CA SER A 91 4.94 -10.29 -5.14
C SER A 91 3.99 -11.15 -5.98
N TRP A 92 2.70 -10.89 -5.86
CA TRP A 92 1.68 -11.50 -6.72
C TRP A 92 1.70 -10.99 -8.15
N LEU A 93 2.36 -9.85 -8.43
CA LEU A 93 2.46 -9.28 -9.76
C LEU A 93 3.53 -9.98 -10.62
N ASP A 94 4.75 -10.09 -10.09
CA ASP A 94 5.94 -10.47 -10.86
C ASP A 94 6.78 -11.58 -10.21
N GLY A 95 6.41 -12.04 -9.01
CA GLY A 95 7.14 -13.05 -8.24
C GLY A 95 8.44 -12.55 -7.60
N ASN A 96 8.85 -11.30 -7.82
CA ASN A 96 10.06 -10.73 -7.22
C ASN A 96 9.79 -10.31 -5.76
N GLU A 97 10.85 -10.16 -4.95
CA GLU A 97 10.71 -9.75 -3.55
C GLU A 97 10.00 -8.39 -3.41
N CYS A 98 9.00 -8.33 -2.54
CA CYS A 98 8.35 -7.09 -2.10
C CYS A 98 8.14 -7.12 -0.58
N ILE A 99 7.84 -5.97 -0.01
CA ILE A 99 7.40 -5.87 1.38
C ILE A 99 5.88 -6.02 1.40
N VAL A 100 5.41 -7.00 2.15
CA VAL A 100 3.99 -7.31 2.30
C VAL A 100 3.47 -6.67 3.58
N LEU A 101 2.31 -6.03 3.49
CA LEU A 101 1.52 -5.58 4.63
C LEU A 101 0.27 -6.46 4.69
N ASP A 102 0.26 -7.36 5.66
CA ASP A 102 -0.73 -8.41 5.80
C ASP A 102 -1.71 -8.08 6.92
N TYR A 103 -2.97 -7.87 6.55
CA TYR A 103 -4.05 -7.52 7.48
C TYR A 103 -4.90 -8.73 7.89
N SER A 104 -4.46 -9.97 7.56
CA SER A 104 -5.13 -11.24 7.89
C SER A 104 -5.67 -11.31 9.32
N ASP A 105 -4.87 -10.82 10.27
CA ASP A 105 -5.07 -11.12 11.69
C ASP A 105 -5.93 -10.09 12.43
N THR A 106 -6.21 -8.92 11.85
CA THR A 106 -6.78 -7.80 12.62
C THR A 106 -8.26 -7.55 12.35
N SER A 107 -8.83 -8.01 11.23
CA SER A 107 -10.26 -7.83 10.96
C SER A 107 -10.82 -8.91 10.04
N LEU A 108 -12.03 -9.39 10.34
CA LEU A 108 -12.79 -10.32 9.50
C LEU A 108 -13.02 -9.80 8.07
N VAL A 109 -12.96 -8.48 7.88
CA VAL A 109 -13.09 -7.84 6.55
C VAL A 109 -11.72 -7.56 5.93
N ALA A 110 -10.72 -7.22 6.74
CA ALA A 110 -9.37 -6.95 6.23
C ALA A 110 -8.57 -8.22 5.96
N GLN A 111 -9.09 -9.40 6.34
CA GLN A 111 -8.36 -10.66 6.17
C GLN A 111 -8.02 -11.00 4.72
N TRP A 112 -8.79 -10.43 3.80
CA TRP A 112 -8.65 -10.62 2.37
C TRP A 112 -7.74 -9.59 1.70
N ILE A 113 -7.27 -8.59 2.47
CA ILE A 113 -6.50 -7.47 1.98
C ILE A 113 -5.02 -7.77 2.17
N ARG A 114 -4.30 -7.70 1.05
CA ARG A 114 -2.84 -7.77 1.01
C ARG A 114 -2.32 -6.53 0.30
N ASP A 115 -1.55 -5.73 1.00
CA ASP A 115 -0.79 -4.66 0.36
C ASP A 115 0.62 -5.16 0.06
N GLU A 116 1.15 -4.78 -1.09
CA GLU A 116 2.54 -5.03 -1.46
C GLU A 116 3.22 -3.70 -1.76
N ILE A 117 4.40 -3.44 -1.20
CA ILE A 117 5.14 -2.19 -1.42
C ILE A 117 6.58 -2.47 -1.87
N ARG A 118 7.10 -1.55 -2.69
CA ARG A 118 8.49 -1.51 -3.14
C ARG A 118 9.03 -0.09 -3.12
N GLN A 119 10.33 0.03 -2.88
CA GLN A 119 10.99 1.32 -2.81
C GLN A 119 11.28 1.85 -4.20
N ILE A 120 10.72 3.02 -4.52
CA ILE A 120 10.93 3.72 -5.80
C ILE A 120 11.83 4.95 -5.66
N GLY A 121 12.17 5.32 -4.43
CA GLY A 121 13.08 6.42 -4.12
C GLY A 121 13.37 6.55 -2.62
N PRO A 122 14.25 7.47 -2.21
CA PRO A 122 14.52 7.74 -0.80
C PRO A 122 13.24 8.12 -0.07
N GLY A 123 12.84 7.31 0.93
CA GLY A 123 11.61 7.51 1.70
C GLY A 123 10.31 7.38 0.91
N LEU A 124 10.35 6.92 -0.35
CA LEU A 124 9.17 6.81 -1.21
C LEU A 124 8.96 5.38 -1.70
N TYR A 125 7.76 4.87 -1.46
CA TYR A 125 7.36 3.52 -1.83
C TYR A 125 6.12 3.56 -2.72
N LEU A 126 6.12 2.72 -3.74
CA LEU A 126 4.93 2.41 -4.54
C LEU A 126 4.31 1.13 -3.99
N GLY A 127 3.01 1.17 -3.79
CA GLY A 127 2.23 0.09 -3.23
C GLY A 127 1.09 -0.36 -4.14
N LYS A 128 0.72 -1.63 -4.02
CA LYS A 128 -0.41 -2.27 -4.71
C LYS A 128 -1.32 -2.91 -3.68
N VAL A 129 -2.63 -2.71 -3.81
CA VAL A 129 -3.64 -3.29 -2.94
C VAL A 129 -4.32 -4.45 -3.65
N TYR A 130 -4.36 -5.60 -3.00
CA TYR A 130 -5.08 -6.78 -3.47
C TYR A 130 -6.20 -7.16 -2.51
N TRP A 131 -7.32 -7.59 -3.05
CA TRP A 131 -8.45 -8.20 -2.35
C TRP A 131 -8.69 -9.60 -2.90
N GLU A 132 -8.53 -10.65 -2.09
CA GLU A 132 -8.69 -12.06 -2.52
C GLU A 132 -8.00 -12.38 -3.86
N LYS A 133 -6.79 -11.84 -4.07
CA LYS A 133 -5.98 -11.93 -5.31
C LYS A 133 -6.40 -11.06 -6.50
N LYS A 134 -7.49 -10.30 -6.40
CA LYS A 134 -7.84 -9.27 -7.37
C LYS A 134 -7.16 -7.96 -7.00
N ARG A 135 -6.48 -7.32 -7.95
CA ARG A 135 -5.92 -5.97 -7.75
C ARG A 135 -7.06 -4.96 -7.64
N LEU A 136 -7.01 -4.12 -6.60
CA LEU A 136 -7.98 -3.04 -6.39
C LEU A 136 -7.44 -1.69 -6.88
N ILE A 137 -6.39 -1.18 -6.23
CA ILE A 137 -5.79 0.13 -6.51
C ILE A 137 -4.28 0.12 -6.23
N ASP A 138 -3.58 1.15 -6.70
CA ASP A 138 -2.22 1.46 -6.30
C ASP A 138 -2.19 2.58 -5.26
N PHE A 139 -1.04 2.77 -4.62
CA PHE A 139 -0.82 3.85 -3.68
C PHE A 139 0.65 4.24 -3.55
N ALA A 140 0.90 5.44 -3.05
CA ALA A 140 2.24 5.87 -2.66
C ALA A 140 2.33 5.99 -1.14
N LEU A 141 3.49 5.64 -0.58
CA LEU A 141 3.86 5.98 0.80
C LEU A 141 5.11 6.83 0.81
N LYS A 142 5.01 7.99 1.46
CA LYS A 142 6.14 8.89 1.68
C LYS A 142 6.42 9.01 3.18
N PHE A 143 7.65 8.75 3.57
CA PHE A 143 8.19 8.89 4.92
C PHE A 143 9.07 10.15 5.02
#